data_AF-A0A3L7UQV7-F1
#
_entry.id   AF-A0A3L7UQV7-F1
#
_cell.length_a   1.000
_cell.length_b   1.000
_cell.length_c   1.000
_cell.angle_alpha   90.00
_cell.angle_beta   90.00
_cell.angle_gamma   90.00
#
_symmetry.space_group_name_H-M   'P 1'
#
loop_
_entity.id
_entity.type
_entity.pdbx_description
1 polymer ?
#
loop_
_entity_poly.entity_id
_entity_poly.type
_entity_poly.pdbx_seq_one_letter_code
_entity_poly.pdbx_strand_id
1 'polypeptide(L)'
;MSKSQSQSRRLKLIHPLAGCTLPGWLKLLTTYGGVDSIGWPQAASVSLIAALGFPLRMYERLRFGRAIAAQKLDPPPVFIIGHWRSGTTNMHNHLLRDSQFGHLSFLHCQTPWAFLTAGSLAHRLFAKFAPKTRPMDNVEFGLDEPMSEDFALGAMTDITHYHSYYFPRHGDSIFHRTILFDGLSETDVERWQQTYRYLLQKVAVANDGKQLLLKNPAHSGRIPTILKMFPNAKFIHVYRNPFVVISSTLKLMDRFLHLLALQRHDWESVREACLVRYQLLMDRLLHDKNLIPPNQLFEVSHEEMTSRPMEVLERAYSHLSLPGFEAAQPRQQAYAESLVNYETNRYGFDDATIAHWTPFLKVAIDRWGYEPPVNRSAENLAQPRV
;
A
#
# COMPACT_ATOMS: atom_id res chain seq x y z
N MET A 1 -31.43 12.05 -9.41
CA MET A 1 -30.02 11.82 -9.00
C MET A 1 -29.44 10.69 -9.84
N SER A 2 -28.28 10.88 -10.49
CA SER A 2 -27.71 9.83 -11.36
C SER A 2 -27.15 8.66 -10.53
N LYS A 3 -27.16 7.43 -11.09
CA LYS A 3 -26.63 6.22 -10.43
C LYS A 3 -25.15 6.39 -9.99
N SER A 4 -24.36 7.17 -10.72
CA SER A 4 -22.96 7.49 -10.41
C SER A 4 -22.80 8.33 -9.14
N GLN A 5 -23.62 9.39 -8.98
CA GLN A 5 -23.60 10.22 -7.77
C GLN A 5 -24.09 9.46 -6.51
N SER A 6 -25.02 8.51 -6.69
CA SER A 6 -25.49 7.63 -5.61
C SER A 6 -24.42 6.64 -5.14
N GLN A 7 -23.65 6.05 -6.07
CA GLN A 7 -22.54 5.15 -5.74
C GLN A 7 -21.39 5.89 -5.03
N SER A 8 -21.02 7.08 -5.50
CA SER A 8 -19.99 7.92 -4.87
C SER A 8 -20.35 8.29 -3.42
N ARG A 9 -21.62 8.64 -3.14
CA ARG A 9 -22.10 8.91 -1.77
C ARG A 9 -22.09 7.66 -0.88
N ARG A 10 -22.41 6.47 -1.40
CA ARG A 10 -22.37 5.21 -0.64
C ARG A 10 -20.93 4.78 -0.30
N LEU A 11 -20.00 4.97 -1.23
CA LEU A 11 -18.57 4.69 -1.00
C LEU A 11 -17.97 5.61 0.06
N LYS A 12 -18.40 6.87 0.15
CA LYS A 12 -17.97 7.79 1.22
C LYS A 12 -18.39 7.33 2.62
N LEU A 13 -19.42 6.50 2.79
CA LEU A 13 -19.92 6.08 4.10
C LEU A 13 -19.18 4.90 4.72
N ILE A 14 -18.39 4.14 3.96
CA ILE A 14 -17.61 3.01 4.50
C ILE A 14 -16.13 3.39 4.51
N HIS A 15 -15.73 4.10 5.55
CA HIS A 15 -14.35 4.51 5.74
C HIS A 15 -13.47 3.31 6.17
N PRO A 16 -12.22 3.17 5.69
CA PRO A 16 -11.33 2.06 6.09
C PRO A 16 -11.15 1.90 7.62
N LEU A 17 -11.18 3.02 8.36
CA LEU A 17 -11.15 3.02 9.83
C LEU A 17 -12.35 2.31 10.47
N ALA A 18 -13.44 2.03 9.74
CA ALA A 18 -14.56 1.26 10.29
C ALA A 18 -14.13 -0.13 10.79
N GLY A 19 -13.04 -0.69 10.24
CA GLY A 19 -12.45 -1.94 10.71
C GLY A 19 -11.79 -1.85 12.09
N CYS A 20 -11.53 -0.65 12.64
CA CYS A 20 -10.72 -0.45 13.85
C CYS A 20 -11.47 -0.65 15.16
N THR A 21 -10.73 -0.80 16.27
CA THR A 21 -11.33 -0.89 17.61
C THR A 21 -11.81 0.48 18.10
N LEU A 22 -12.87 0.54 18.92
CA LEU A 22 -13.34 1.81 19.47
C LEU A 22 -12.25 2.55 20.28
N PRO A 23 -11.44 1.89 21.13
CA PRO A 23 -10.31 2.57 21.78
C PRO A 23 -9.26 3.08 20.78
N GLY A 24 -8.98 2.32 19.73
CA GLY A 24 -8.07 2.75 18.65
C GLY A 24 -8.60 3.99 17.95
N TRP A 25 -9.89 4.02 17.62
CA TRP A 25 -10.55 5.16 17.02
C TRP A 25 -10.48 6.42 17.91
N LEU A 26 -10.84 6.28 19.19
CA LEU A 26 -10.79 7.39 20.14
C LEU A 26 -9.36 7.92 20.30
N LYS A 27 -8.35 7.04 20.34
CA LYS A 27 -6.93 7.43 20.37
C LYS A 27 -6.54 8.26 19.14
N LEU A 28 -7.01 7.90 17.94
CA LEU A 28 -6.72 8.66 16.72
C LEU A 28 -7.37 10.05 16.77
N LEU A 29 -8.62 10.15 17.24
CA LEU A 29 -9.30 11.43 17.40
C LEU A 29 -8.57 12.36 18.38
N THR A 30 -8.09 11.85 19.51
CA THR A 30 -7.34 12.66 20.48
C THR A 30 -5.95 13.03 19.97
N THR A 31 -5.26 12.10 19.30
CA THR A 31 -3.89 12.32 18.78
C THR A 31 -3.86 13.34 17.66
N TYR A 32 -4.85 13.34 16.78
CA TYR A 32 -4.86 14.17 15.57
C TYR A 32 -5.88 15.32 15.61
N GLY A 33 -6.40 15.67 16.80
CA GLY A 33 -7.26 16.85 16.97
C GLY A 33 -8.65 16.75 16.34
N GLY A 34 -9.21 15.54 16.25
CA GLY A 34 -10.59 15.30 15.82
C GLY A 34 -10.83 15.39 14.31
N VAL A 35 -12.10 15.61 13.94
CA VAL A 35 -12.58 15.65 12.55
C VAL A 35 -13.28 16.98 12.24
N ASP A 36 -13.19 17.44 10.99
CA ASP A 36 -13.91 18.62 10.52
C ASP A 36 -15.31 18.28 10.03
N SER A 37 -16.14 19.31 9.80
CA SER A 37 -17.50 19.22 9.25
C SER A 37 -17.64 18.27 8.05
N ILE A 38 -16.61 18.20 7.19
CA ILE A 38 -16.58 17.33 6.01
C ILE A 38 -16.53 15.82 6.34
N GLY A 39 -15.98 15.47 7.51
CA GLY A 39 -15.71 14.11 7.94
C GLY A 39 -16.72 13.54 8.94
N TRP A 40 -17.68 14.33 9.43
CA TRP A 40 -18.65 13.88 10.45
C TRP A 40 -19.46 12.65 10.05
N PRO A 41 -19.99 12.54 8.81
CA PRO A 41 -20.72 11.34 8.40
C PRO A 41 -19.84 10.08 8.47
N GLN A 42 -18.59 10.16 8.01
CA GLN A 42 -17.65 9.04 8.11
C GLN A 42 -17.29 8.75 9.57
N ALA A 43 -16.98 9.76 10.37
CA ALA A 43 -16.64 9.61 11.78
C ALA A 43 -17.77 8.92 12.58
N ALA A 44 -19.02 9.31 12.35
CA ALA A 44 -20.18 8.67 12.97
C ALA A 44 -20.30 7.19 12.55
N SER A 45 -20.11 6.89 11.26
CA SER A 45 -20.11 5.51 10.76
C SER A 45 -18.99 4.67 11.37
N VAL A 46 -17.77 5.23 11.50
CA VAL A 46 -16.62 4.57 12.11
C VAL A 46 -16.89 4.27 13.57
N SER A 47 -17.38 5.26 14.34
CA SER A 47 -17.74 5.07 15.75
C SER A 47 -18.75 3.94 15.94
N LEU A 48 -19.81 3.91 15.13
CA LEU A 48 -20.86 2.89 15.21
C LEU A 48 -20.32 1.49 14.85
N ILE A 49 -19.63 1.35 13.72
CA ILE A 49 -19.12 0.05 13.26
C ILE A 49 -18.01 -0.45 14.20
N ALA A 50 -17.13 0.43 14.68
CA ALA A 50 -16.07 0.08 15.61
C ALA A 50 -16.62 -0.46 16.95
N ALA A 51 -17.73 0.11 17.44
CA ALA A 51 -18.44 -0.36 18.64
C ALA A 51 -19.14 -1.71 18.40
N LEU A 52 -19.92 -1.82 17.31
CA LEU A 52 -20.68 -3.03 16.97
C LEU A 52 -19.77 -4.21 16.59
N GLY A 53 -18.54 -3.96 16.14
CA GLY A 53 -17.59 -5.00 15.75
C GLY A 53 -16.99 -5.79 16.93
N PHE A 54 -17.15 -5.34 18.19
CA PHE A 54 -16.50 -5.97 19.34
C PHE A 54 -16.80 -7.48 19.51
N PRO A 55 -18.06 -7.95 19.46
CA PRO A 55 -18.37 -9.37 19.65
C PRO A 55 -17.70 -10.28 18.62
N LEU A 56 -17.68 -9.84 17.36
CA LEU A 56 -17.09 -10.59 16.25
C LEU A 56 -15.56 -10.72 16.41
N ARG A 57 -14.89 -9.64 16.82
CA ARG A 57 -13.45 -9.65 17.09
C ARG A 57 -13.09 -10.54 18.27
N MET A 58 -13.92 -10.50 19.33
CA MET A 58 -13.72 -11.37 20.49
C MET A 58 -13.88 -12.84 20.11
N TYR A 59 -14.92 -13.17 19.36
CA TYR A 59 -15.13 -14.54 18.86
C TYR A 59 -13.93 -15.03 18.04
N GLU A 60 -13.44 -14.23 17.10
CA GLU A 60 -12.29 -14.62 16.28
C GLU A 60 -11.04 -14.84 17.14
N ARG A 61 -10.77 -13.92 18.08
CA ARG A 61 -9.64 -14.05 19.00
C ARG A 61 -9.71 -15.34 19.81
N LEU A 62 -10.90 -15.71 20.30
CA LEU A 62 -11.09 -16.96 21.04
C LEU A 62 -10.94 -18.20 20.14
N ARG A 63 -11.50 -18.16 18.92
CA ARG A 63 -11.54 -19.31 18.01
C ARG A 63 -10.23 -19.58 17.27
N PHE A 64 -9.51 -18.53 16.89
CA PHE A 64 -8.32 -18.61 16.02
C PHE A 64 -7.04 -18.09 16.69
N GLY A 65 -7.13 -17.44 17.87
CA GLY A 65 -5.96 -16.84 18.52
C GLY A 65 -4.79 -17.81 18.74
N ARG A 66 -5.06 -19.07 19.11
CA ARG A 66 -4.02 -20.11 19.25
C ARG A 66 -3.41 -20.49 17.90
N ALA A 67 -4.23 -20.65 16.85
CA ALA A 67 -3.75 -20.99 15.52
C ALA A 67 -2.88 -19.85 14.93
N ILE A 68 -3.31 -18.59 15.10
CA ILE A 68 -2.54 -17.42 14.66
C ILE A 68 -1.19 -17.35 15.41
N ALA A 69 -1.20 -17.49 16.73
CA ALA A 69 0.04 -17.42 17.52
C ALA A 69 1.03 -18.54 17.18
N ALA A 70 0.52 -19.73 16.85
CA ALA A 70 1.33 -20.89 16.46
C ALA A 70 1.80 -20.84 14.99
N GLN A 71 1.19 -20.00 14.14
CA GLN A 71 1.55 -19.91 12.73
C GLN A 71 2.97 -19.37 12.57
N LYS A 72 3.84 -20.19 12.00
CA LYS A 72 5.19 -19.78 11.62
C LYS A 72 5.13 -19.02 10.28
N LEU A 73 5.99 -18.03 10.15
CA LEU A 73 6.24 -17.30 8.91
C LEU A 73 7.54 -17.82 8.28
N ASP A 74 7.52 -19.12 7.97
CA ASP A 74 8.63 -19.85 7.39
C ASP A 74 8.11 -20.71 6.23
N PRO A 75 8.55 -20.50 4.98
CA PRO A 75 9.58 -19.54 4.55
C PRO A 75 9.24 -18.07 4.86
N PRO A 76 10.25 -17.19 5.06
CA PRO A 76 10.01 -15.79 5.36
C PRO A 76 9.31 -15.10 4.19
N PRO A 77 8.56 -14.00 4.43
CA PRO A 77 7.87 -13.30 3.35
C PRO A 77 8.82 -12.73 2.29
N VAL A 78 8.31 -12.60 1.07
CA VAL A 78 8.94 -11.85 -0.03
C VAL A 78 8.31 -10.47 -0.08
N PHE A 79 9.12 -9.42 -0.02
CA PHE A 79 8.69 -8.02 0.04
C PHE A 79 8.95 -7.30 -1.27
N ILE A 80 7.91 -6.70 -1.84
CA ILE A 80 8.01 -5.78 -2.96
C ILE A 80 8.01 -4.35 -2.40
N ILE A 81 9.12 -3.66 -2.61
CA ILE A 81 9.41 -2.30 -2.14
C ILE A 81 9.64 -1.34 -3.31
N GLY A 82 9.70 -0.05 -3.01
CA GLY A 82 9.74 1.05 -3.97
C GLY A 82 8.71 2.12 -3.62
N HIS A 83 8.81 3.29 -4.24
CA HIS A 83 7.84 4.37 -4.01
C HIS A 83 6.42 3.96 -4.45
N TRP A 84 5.38 4.59 -3.90
CA TRP A 84 4.04 4.49 -4.50
C TRP A 84 4.11 4.86 -5.98
N ARG A 85 3.31 4.19 -6.82
CA ARG A 85 3.23 4.49 -8.26
C ARG A 85 4.49 4.19 -9.09
N SER A 86 5.49 3.54 -8.50
CA SER A 86 6.66 3.02 -9.21
C SER A 86 6.39 1.78 -10.06
N GLY A 87 5.23 1.14 -9.95
CA GLY A 87 4.95 -0.11 -10.69
C GLY A 87 4.96 -1.39 -9.87
N THR A 88 5.18 -1.29 -8.56
CA THR A 88 5.17 -2.43 -7.64
C THR A 88 3.92 -3.32 -7.75
N THR A 89 2.75 -2.76 -8.07
CA THR A 89 1.52 -3.54 -8.32
C THR A 89 1.66 -4.49 -9.51
N ASN A 90 2.33 -4.07 -10.60
CA ASN A 90 2.51 -4.94 -11.76
C ASN A 90 3.36 -6.16 -11.39
N MET A 91 4.51 -5.92 -10.73
CA MET A 91 5.37 -6.98 -10.21
C MET A 91 4.61 -7.92 -9.26
N HIS A 92 3.81 -7.37 -8.35
CA HIS A 92 3.02 -8.16 -7.40
C HIS A 92 2.03 -9.08 -8.09
N ASN A 93 1.28 -8.55 -9.07
CA ASN A 93 0.26 -9.31 -9.78
C ASN A 93 0.85 -10.45 -10.63
N HIS A 94 2.02 -10.25 -11.24
CA HIS A 94 2.75 -11.29 -11.96
C HIS A 94 3.21 -12.40 -11.01
N LEU A 95 3.89 -12.04 -9.91
CA LEU A 95 4.39 -13.02 -8.95
C LEU A 95 3.24 -13.79 -8.27
N LEU A 96 2.08 -13.16 -8.02
CA LEU A 96 0.89 -13.84 -7.49
C LEU A 96 0.21 -14.82 -8.47
N ARG A 97 0.68 -14.92 -9.72
CA ARG A 97 0.28 -16.02 -10.60
C ARG A 97 0.88 -17.35 -10.15
N ASP A 98 1.87 -17.33 -9.27
CA ASP A 98 2.40 -18.50 -8.59
C ASP A 98 1.54 -18.90 -7.39
N SER A 99 1.07 -20.15 -7.38
CA SER A 99 0.20 -20.68 -6.33
C SER A 99 0.90 -20.92 -4.99
N GLN A 100 2.24 -20.87 -4.93
CA GLN A 100 2.99 -21.02 -3.69
C GLN A 100 2.78 -19.84 -2.75
N PHE A 101 2.44 -18.67 -3.28
CA PHE A 101 2.29 -17.45 -2.49
C PHE A 101 0.87 -17.28 -1.94
N GLY A 102 0.81 -16.82 -0.69
CA GLY A 102 -0.36 -16.21 -0.09
C GLY A 102 -0.23 -14.69 -0.09
N HIS A 103 -1.37 -13.99 -0.01
CA HIS A 103 -1.38 -12.53 0.01
C HIS A 103 -2.44 -11.96 0.95
N LEU A 104 -2.26 -10.67 1.26
CA LEU A 104 -3.27 -9.87 1.92
C LEU A 104 -4.27 -9.36 0.89
N SER A 105 -5.55 -9.71 1.03
CA SER A 105 -6.62 -9.24 0.15
C SER A 105 -7.29 -7.96 0.65
N PHE A 106 -8.11 -7.34 -0.19
CA PHE A 106 -8.96 -6.22 0.20
C PHE A 106 -9.92 -6.58 1.35
N LEU A 107 -10.50 -7.78 1.34
CA LEU A 107 -11.34 -8.27 2.44
C LEU A 107 -10.58 -8.31 3.77
N HIS A 108 -9.34 -8.81 3.75
CA HIS A 108 -8.48 -8.82 4.94
C HIS A 108 -8.24 -7.40 5.46
N CYS A 109 -8.06 -6.43 4.55
CA CYS A 109 -7.82 -5.04 4.89
C CYS A 109 -9.04 -4.32 5.50
N GLN A 110 -10.25 -4.66 5.06
CA GLN A 110 -11.49 -4.06 5.58
C GLN A 110 -11.86 -4.57 6.98
N THR A 111 -11.55 -5.84 7.27
CA THR A 111 -11.89 -6.48 8.54
C THR A 111 -10.69 -7.18 9.20
N PRO A 112 -9.58 -6.46 9.46
CA PRO A 112 -8.31 -7.06 9.88
C PRO A 112 -8.38 -7.80 11.22
N TRP A 113 -9.37 -7.47 12.05
CA TRP A 113 -9.64 -8.13 13.33
C TRP A 113 -10.69 -9.25 13.27
N ALA A 114 -11.25 -9.56 12.10
CA ALA A 114 -12.39 -10.47 11.98
C ALA A 114 -12.47 -11.28 10.67
N PHE A 115 -11.54 -11.13 9.72
CA PHE A 115 -11.62 -11.79 8.41
C PHE A 115 -11.56 -13.33 8.42
N LEU A 116 -11.01 -13.99 9.44
CA LEU A 116 -11.03 -15.46 9.53
C LEU A 116 -12.41 -15.98 9.93
N THR A 117 -13.17 -15.21 10.71
CA THR A 117 -14.54 -15.58 11.13
C THR A 117 -15.57 -15.10 10.13
N ALA A 118 -15.52 -13.83 9.75
CA ALA A 118 -16.53 -13.20 8.92
C ALA A 118 -16.19 -13.21 7.43
N GLY A 119 -15.04 -13.78 7.01
CA GLY A 119 -14.59 -13.73 5.63
C GLY A 119 -15.64 -14.24 4.64
N SER A 120 -16.22 -15.42 4.88
CA SER A 120 -17.23 -16.03 4.00
C SER A 120 -18.56 -15.28 3.97
N LEU A 121 -19.03 -14.77 5.12
CA LEU A 121 -20.26 -13.97 5.20
C LEU A 121 -20.07 -12.58 4.58
N ALA A 122 -18.95 -11.93 4.87
CA ALA A 122 -18.58 -10.65 4.29
C ALA A 122 -18.41 -10.79 2.76
N HIS A 123 -17.78 -11.85 2.27
CA HIS A 123 -17.67 -12.13 0.84
C HIS A 123 -19.06 -12.21 0.17
N ARG A 124 -20.00 -12.96 0.75
CA ARG A 124 -21.39 -13.04 0.28
C ARG A 124 -22.15 -11.71 0.31
N LEU A 125 -21.93 -10.87 1.32
CA LEU A 125 -22.61 -9.58 1.47
C LEU A 125 -21.99 -8.49 0.59
N PHE A 126 -20.67 -8.42 0.51
CA PHE A 126 -19.94 -7.39 -0.25
C PHE A 126 -19.85 -7.68 -1.75
N ALA A 127 -19.86 -8.94 -2.20
CA ALA A 127 -19.85 -9.27 -3.63
C ALA A 127 -21.05 -8.66 -4.38
N LYS A 128 -22.14 -8.34 -3.69
CA LYS A 128 -23.32 -7.68 -4.26
C LYS A 128 -23.16 -6.15 -4.44
N PHE A 129 -22.17 -5.53 -3.82
CA PHE A 129 -22.03 -4.07 -3.76
C PHE A 129 -20.64 -3.54 -4.17
N ALA A 130 -19.66 -4.42 -4.40
CA ALA A 130 -18.33 -4.00 -4.82
C ALA A 130 -18.34 -3.40 -6.24
N PRO A 131 -17.76 -2.20 -6.46
CA PRO A 131 -17.49 -1.70 -7.81
C PRO A 131 -16.50 -2.62 -8.53
N LYS A 132 -16.58 -2.76 -9.86
CA LYS A 132 -15.70 -3.70 -10.62
C LYS A 132 -14.24 -3.23 -10.77
N THR A 133 -13.95 -1.95 -10.51
CA THR A 133 -12.61 -1.35 -10.66
C THR A 133 -12.26 -0.46 -9.48
N ARG A 134 -10.96 -0.32 -9.18
CA ARG A 134 -10.47 0.51 -8.06
C ARG A 134 -10.77 1.98 -8.33
N PRO A 135 -11.11 2.79 -7.31
CA PRO A 135 -11.25 4.24 -7.49
C PRO A 135 -9.94 4.95 -7.87
N MET A 136 -8.79 4.30 -7.70
CA MET A 136 -7.45 4.92 -7.86
C MET A 136 -6.77 4.59 -9.19
N ASP A 137 -7.05 3.41 -9.75
CA ASP A 137 -6.52 2.89 -11.00
C ASP A 137 -7.55 1.97 -11.67
N ASN A 138 -7.48 1.83 -13.00
CA ASN A 138 -8.41 0.98 -13.78
C ASN A 138 -8.13 -0.53 -13.62
N VAL A 139 -7.59 -0.94 -12.48
CA VAL A 139 -7.37 -2.34 -12.12
C VAL A 139 -8.66 -2.91 -11.52
N GLU A 140 -8.94 -4.19 -11.75
CA GLU A 140 -10.10 -4.87 -11.19
C GLU A 140 -10.16 -4.72 -9.66
N PHE A 141 -11.37 -4.51 -9.14
CA PHE A 141 -11.67 -4.39 -7.72
C PHE A 141 -12.54 -5.56 -7.31
N GLY A 142 -11.87 -6.62 -6.87
CA GLY A 142 -12.46 -7.75 -6.18
C GLY A 142 -12.11 -7.74 -4.70
N LEU A 143 -12.90 -8.46 -3.90
CA LEU A 143 -12.62 -8.63 -2.46
C LEU A 143 -11.33 -9.41 -2.19
N ASP A 144 -10.93 -10.24 -3.15
CA ASP A 144 -9.74 -11.10 -3.06
C ASP A 144 -8.50 -10.45 -3.67
N GLU A 145 -8.62 -9.23 -4.19
CA GLU A 145 -7.52 -8.52 -4.83
C GLU A 145 -6.41 -8.17 -3.83
N PRO A 146 -5.13 -8.27 -4.25
CA PRO A 146 -4.00 -8.00 -3.38
C PRO A 146 -3.91 -6.53 -2.98
N MET A 147 -3.65 -6.31 -1.69
CA MET A 147 -3.58 -5.00 -1.06
C MET A 147 -2.29 -4.81 -0.25
N SER A 148 -2.00 -3.55 0.08
CA SER A 148 -0.87 -3.18 0.94
C SER A 148 -1.22 -3.40 2.41
N GLU A 149 -0.29 -3.93 3.18
CA GLU A 149 -0.48 -4.18 4.62
C GLU A 149 -0.79 -2.92 5.42
N ASP A 150 -0.25 -1.77 5.03
CA ASP A 150 -0.53 -0.49 5.68
C ASP A 150 -2.03 -0.13 5.68
N PHE A 151 -2.82 -0.67 4.75
CA PHE A 151 -4.27 -0.51 4.72
C PHE A 151 -4.93 -1.25 5.90
N ALA A 152 -4.59 -2.53 6.11
CA ALA A 152 -5.05 -3.31 7.25
C ALA A 152 -4.54 -2.74 8.57
N LEU A 153 -3.25 -2.35 8.62
CA LEU A 153 -2.64 -1.72 9.79
C LEU A 153 -3.33 -0.41 10.17
N GLY A 154 -3.91 0.31 9.19
CA GLY A 154 -4.76 1.48 9.39
C GLY A 154 -5.85 1.30 10.46
N ALA A 155 -6.36 0.08 10.62
CA ALA A 155 -7.37 -0.27 11.61
C ALA A 155 -6.81 -1.06 12.81
N MET A 156 -5.54 -1.44 12.81
CA MET A 156 -4.93 -2.25 13.87
C MET A 156 -3.98 -1.47 14.79
N THR A 157 -3.36 -0.40 14.31
CA THR A 157 -2.36 0.38 15.05
C THR A 157 -2.44 1.87 14.71
N ASP A 158 -1.92 2.71 15.60
CA ASP A 158 -1.72 4.15 15.39
C ASP A 158 -0.41 4.50 14.68
N ILE A 159 0.34 3.49 14.20
CA ILE A 159 1.62 3.65 13.50
C ILE A 159 1.47 3.10 12.08
N THR A 160 0.91 3.90 11.17
CA THR A 160 0.71 3.56 9.75
C THR A 160 0.63 4.82 8.89
N HIS A 161 1.13 4.75 7.66
CA HIS A 161 1.12 5.89 6.75
C HIS A 161 -0.29 6.31 6.32
N TYR A 162 -1.25 5.37 6.30
CA TYR A 162 -2.62 5.65 5.84
C TYR A 162 -3.32 6.74 6.64
N HIS A 163 -2.93 6.93 7.90
CA HIS A 163 -3.47 8.01 8.73
C HIS A 163 -3.17 9.39 8.16
N SER A 164 -2.12 9.55 7.32
CA SER A 164 -1.84 10.81 6.62
C SER A 164 -2.92 11.17 5.60
N TYR A 165 -3.65 10.19 5.05
CA TYR A 165 -4.79 10.43 4.17
C TYR A 165 -6.06 10.82 4.94
N TYR A 166 -6.19 10.35 6.19
CA TYR A 166 -7.36 10.60 7.04
C TYR A 166 -7.24 11.92 7.79
N PHE A 167 -6.02 12.24 8.26
CA PHE A 167 -5.69 13.43 9.04
C PHE A 167 -4.59 14.25 8.34
N PRO A 168 -4.89 14.84 7.16
CA PRO A 168 -3.89 15.50 6.33
C PRO A 168 -3.17 16.68 6.99
N ARG A 169 -3.76 17.35 8.00
CA ARG A 169 -3.07 18.40 8.76
C ARG A 169 -1.83 17.89 9.49
N HIS A 170 -1.80 16.60 9.80
CA HIS A 170 -0.69 15.91 10.45
C HIS A 170 0.08 15.01 9.48
N GLY A 171 -0.14 15.14 8.17
CA GLY A 171 0.43 14.23 7.19
C GLY A 171 1.96 14.12 7.26
N ASP A 172 2.63 15.20 7.64
CA ASP A 172 4.09 15.25 7.70
C ASP A 172 4.66 14.56 8.94
N SER A 173 4.12 14.89 10.13
CA SER A 173 4.50 14.19 11.35
C SER A 173 4.13 12.71 11.31
N ILE A 174 3.02 12.35 10.66
CA ILE A 174 2.64 10.95 10.41
C ILE A 174 3.65 10.29 9.48
N PHE A 175 4.10 10.95 8.41
CA PHE A 175 5.11 10.39 7.50
C PHE A 175 6.42 10.08 8.25
N HIS A 176 6.98 11.04 8.97
CA HIS A 176 8.20 10.86 9.76
C HIS A 176 8.04 9.73 10.79
N ARG A 177 6.97 9.79 11.59
CA ARG A 177 6.72 8.83 12.67
C ARG A 177 6.46 7.41 12.16
N THR A 178 5.81 7.25 11.02
CA THR A 178 5.27 5.93 10.60
C THR A 178 6.00 5.31 9.42
N ILE A 179 6.67 6.07 8.56
CA ILE A 179 7.47 5.52 7.46
C ILE A 179 8.93 5.47 7.85
N LEU A 180 9.47 6.57 8.38
CA LEU A 180 10.89 6.67 8.75
C LEU A 180 11.17 6.15 10.18
N PHE A 181 10.11 6.00 10.98
CA PHE A 181 10.16 5.70 12.41
C PHE A 181 10.93 6.74 13.23
N ASP A 182 10.96 7.98 12.74
CA ASP A 182 11.59 9.09 13.43
C ASP A 182 10.80 9.45 14.69
N GLY A 183 11.51 9.61 15.81
CA GLY A 183 10.92 9.98 17.09
C GLY A 183 10.06 8.88 17.75
N LEU A 184 10.06 7.64 17.23
CA LEU A 184 9.47 6.50 17.92
C LEU A 184 10.41 5.96 19.00
N SER A 185 9.83 5.61 20.15
CA SER A 185 10.55 4.84 21.17
C SER A 185 10.75 3.39 20.74
N GLU A 186 11.71 2.69 21.35
CA GLU A 186 11.90 1.24 21.10
C GLU A 186 10.61 0.45 21.37
N THR A 187 9.88 0.82 22.42
CA THR A 187 8.60 0.17 22.77
C THR A 187 7.50 0.40 21.74
N ASP A 188 7.46 1.57 21.11
CA ASP A 188 6.55 1.85 19.99
C ASP A 188 6.90 1.01 18.74
N VAL A 189 8.20 0.89 18.43
CA VAL A 189 8.68 0.07 17.32
C VAL A 189 8.35 -1.41 17.58
N GLU A 190 8.59 -1.92 18.79
CA GLU A 190 8.22 -3.28 19.17
C GLU A 190 6.72 -3.53 19.09
N ARG A 191 5.88 -2.58 19.55
CA ARG A 191 4.43 -2.68 19.42
C ARG A 191 4.01 -2.77 17.95
N TRP A 192 4.63 -1.98 17.07
CA TRP A 192 4.38 -2.06 15.64
C TRP A 192 4.80 -3.42 15.08
N GLN A 193 6.00 -3.93 15.43
CA GLN A 193 6.48 -5.24 14.99
C GLN A 193 5.56 -6.38 15.45
N GLN A 194 5.06 -6.33 16.68
CA GLN A 194 4.10 -7.31 17.22
C GLN A 194 2.78 -7.27 16.44
N THR A 195 2.25 -6.08 16.17
CA THR A 195 1.01 -5.90 15.39
C THR A 195 1.19 -6.41 13.96
N TYR A 196 2.32 -6.06 13.33
CA TYR A 196 2.65 -6.47 11.97
C TYR A 196 2.82 -7.99 11.87
N ARG A 197 3.56 -8.61 12.81
CA ARG A 197 3.70 -10.07 12.90
C ARG A 197 2.34 -10.75 13.07
N TYR A 198 1.49 -10.24 13.96
CA TYR A 198 0.15 -10.78 14.17
C TYR A 198 -0.70 -10.72 12.90
N LEU A 199 -0.67 -9.60 12.17
CA LEU A 199 -1.35 -9.47 10.86
C LEU A 199 -0.82 -10.53 9.89
N LEU A 200 0.49 -10.65 9.72
CA LEU A 200 1.10 -11.60 8.79
C LEU A 200 0.75 -13.06 9.16
N GLN A 201 0.86 -13.43 10.43
CA GLN A 201 0.47 -14.77 10.90
C GLN A 201 -1.00 -15.07 10.57
N LYS A 202 -1.87 -14.08 10.77
CA LYS A 202 -3.29 -14.23 10.47
C LYS A 202 -3.55 -14.38 8.97
N VAL A 203 -2.84 -13.63 8.12
CA VAL A 203 -2.90 -13.77 6.66
C VAL A 203 -2.37 -15.13 6.22
N ALA A 204 -1.28 -15.62 6.82
CA ALA A 204 -0.76 -16.95 6.55
C ALA A 204 -1.79 -18.04 6.91
N VAL A 205 -2.46 -17.95 8.07
CA VAL A 205 -3.57 -18.87 8.41
C VAL A 205 -4.69 -18.82 7.36
N ALA A 206 -5.06 -17.64 6.86
CA ALA A 206 -6.07 -17.50 5.81
C ALA A 206 -5.65 -18.04 4.44
N ASN A 207 -4.35 -18.23 4.22
CA ASN A 207 -3.76 -18.74 2.99
C ASN A 207 -3.14 -20.13 3.20
N ASP A 208 -3.64 -20.91 4.16
CA ASP A 208 -3.20 -22.28 4.44
C ASP A 208 -1.68 -22.42 4.71
N GLY A 209 -1.08 -21.42 5.34
CA GLY A 209 0.33 -21.39 5.72
C GLY A 209 1.30 -21.12 4.57
N LYS A 210 0.82 -20.70 3.39
CA LYS A 210 1.66 -20.33 2.25
C LYS A 210 2.66 -19.22 2.57
N GLN A 211 3.80 -19.22 1.88
CA GLN A 211 4.76 -18.12 1.94
C GLN A 211 4.08 -16.83 1.51
N LEU A 212 4.27 -15.75 2.26
CA LEU A 212 3.59 -14.50 1.95
C LEU A 212 4.36 -13.68 0.92
N LEU A 213 3.66 -13.21 -0.11
CA LEU A 213 4.16 -12.22 -1.05
C LEU A 213 3.49 -10.87 -0.79
N LEU A 214 4.28 -9.93 -0.29
CA LEU A 214 3.82 -8.70 0.31
C LEU A 214 4.28 -7.50 -0.52
N LYS A 215 3.42 -6.48 -0.64
CA LYS A 215 3.72 -5.27 -1.41
C LYS A 215 3.23 -4.05 -0.64
N ASN A 216 4.17 -3.33 -0.06
CA ASN A 216 3.88 -2.14 0.71
C ASN A 216 5.00 -1.10 0.56
N PRO A 217 4.75 -0.01 -0.19
CA PRO A 217 5.74 1.05 -0.40
C PRO A 217 6.29 1.66 0.89
N ALA A 218 5.52 1.67 1.98
CA ALA A 218 5.99 2.18 3.27
C ALA A 218 7.16 1.36 3.84
N HIS A 219 7.30 0.08 3.47
CA HIS A 219 8.46 -0.73 3.87
C HIS A 219 9.79 -0.25 3.27
N SER A 220 9.75 0.59 2.22
CA SER A 220 10.96 1.24 1.69
C SER A 220 11.66 2.13 2.72
N GLY A 221 10.92 2.68 3.70
CA GLY A 221 11.48 3.43 4.82
C GLY A 221 11.75 2.60 6.08
N ARG A 222 11.34 1.32 6.08
CA ARG A 222 11.36 0.44 7.26
C ARG A 222 12.29 -0.77 7.11
N ILE A 223 13.15 -0.79 6.09
CA ILE A 223 14.02 -1.94 5.76
C ILE A 223 14.77 -2.49 6.99
N PRO A 224 15.44 -1.69 7.84
CA PRO A 224 16.18 -2.21 9.00
C PRO A 224 15.27 -2.95 9.98
N THR A 225 14.05 -2.43 10.19
CA THR A 225 13.07 -3.07 11.07
C THR A 225 12.57 -4.38 10.47
N ILE A 226 12.29 -4.42 9.16
CA ILE A 226 11.87 -5.65 8.48
C ILE A 226 12.97 -6.71 8.54
N LEU A 227 14.23 -6.35 8.30
CA LEU A 227 15.37 -7.26 8.42
C LEU A 227 15.55 -7.80 9.84
N LYS A 228 15.33 -6.97 10.88
CA LYS A 228 15.32 -7.43 12.29
C LYS A 228 14.23 -8.49 12.54
N MET A 229 13.07 -8.36 11.90
CA MET A 229 11.97 -9.32 12.03
C MET A 229 12.17 -10.59 11.18
N PHE A 230 12.73 -10.44 9.98
CA PHE A 230 12.88 -11.49 8.97
C PHE A 230 14.26 -11.40 8.30
N PRO A 231 15.34 -11.88 8.95
CA PRO A 231 16.71 -11.73 8.45
C PRO A 231 16.99 -12.41 7.09
N ASN A 232 16.16 -13.39 6.73
CA ASN A 232 16.27 -14.14 5.49
C ASN A 232 15.19 -13.77 4.45
N ALA A 233 14.46 -12.67 4.68
CA ALA A 233 13.46 -12.18 3.74
C ALA A 233 14.09 -11.81 2.39
N LYS A 234 13.30 -11.94 1.33
CA LYS A 234 13.70 -11.52 -0.01
C LYS A 234 13.01 -10.21 -0.37
N PHE A 235 13.70 -9.34 -1.08
CA PHE A 235 13.25 -8.01 -1.46
C PHE A 235 13.31 -7.85 -2.98
N ILE A 236 12.26 -7.24 -3.52
CA ILE A 236 12.16 -6.85 -4.91
C ILE A 236 11.88 -5.36 -4.94
N HIS A 237 12.85 -4.57 -5.39
CA HIS A 237 12.72 -3.14 -5.53
C HIS A 237 12.33 -2.79 -6.95
N VAL A 238 11.14 -2.19 -7.11
CA VAL A 238 10.69 -1.63 -8.37
C VAL A 238 10.87 -0.12 -8.35
N TYR A 239 11.59 0.40 -9.34
CA TYR A 239 11.81 1.84 -9.51
C TYR A 239 11.30 2.32 -10.88
N ARG A 240 11.07 3.63 -11.02
CA ARG A 240 10.49 4.23 -12.23
C ARG A 240 10.96 5.68 -12.34
N ASN A 241 10.87 6.27 -13.54
CA ASN A 241 11.14 7.68 -13.74
C ASN A 241 10.44 8.56 -12.66
N PRO A 242 11.21 9.35 -11.89
CA PRO A 242 10.71 10.03 -10.70
C PRO A 242 9.67 11.11 -11.02
N PHE A 243 9.75 11.77 -12.18
CA PHE A 243 8.76 12.76 -12.62
C PHE A 243 7.39 12.12 -12.83
N VAL A 244 7.36 10.94 -13.47
CA VAL A 244 6.12 10.17 -13.68
C VAL A 244 5.55 9.69 -12.35
N VAL A 245 6.43 9.28 -11.43
CA VAL A 245 6.05 8.83 -10.08
C VAL A 245 5.38 9.95 -9.29
N ILE A 246 5.95 11.16 -9.24
CA ILE A 246 5.35 12.30 -8.55
C ILE A 246 4.01 12.67 -9.17
N SER A 247 3.93 12.82 -10.49
CA SER A 247 2.67 13.18 -11.16
C SER A 247 1.56 12.16 -10.91
N SER A 248 1.91 10.87 -10.85
CA SER A 248 0.97 9.82 -10.46
C SER A 248 0.60 9.86 -8.98
N THR A 249 1.55 10.21 -8.11
CA THR A 249 1.35 10.35 -6.67
C THR A 249 0.42 11.52 -6.36
N LEU A 250 0.57 12.67 -7.02
CA LEU A 250 -0.36 13.79 -6.86
C LEU A 250 -1.79 13.40 -7.28
N LYS A 251 -1.96 12.70 -8.42
CA LYS A 251 -3.27 12.14 -8.81
C LYS A 251 -3.83 11.16 -7.76
N LEU A 252 -2.97 10.38 -7.11
CA LEU A 252 -3.37 9.49 -6.03
C LEU A 252 -3.83 10.29 -4.80
N MET A 253 -3.06 11.30 -4.39
CA MET A 253 -3.37 12.11 -3.21
C MET A 253 -4.69 12.86 -3.36
N ASP A 254 -4.94 13.51 -4.49
CA ASP A 254 -6.22 14.19 -4.76
C ASP A 254 -7.41 13.24 -4.54
N ARG A 255 -7.35 12.04 -5.14
CA ARG A 255 -8.41 11.04 -5.00
C ARG A 255 -8.56 10.51 -3.58
N PHE A 256 -7.46 10.20 -2.89
CA PHE A 256 -7.51 9.68 -1.52
C PHE A 256 -8.02 10.73 -0.55
N LEU A 257 -7.55 11.97 -0.65
CA LEU A 257 -8.01 13.03 0.22
C LEU A 257 -9.48 13.36 -0.03
N HIS A 258 -9.94 13.38 -1.29
CA HIS A 258 -11.36 13.58 -1.60
C HIS A 258 -12.27 12.48 -1.02
N LEU A 259 -11.78 11.24 -0.94
CA LEU A 259 -12.57 10.08 -0.49
C LEU A 259 -12.47 9.83 1.02
N LEU A 260 -11.29 10.06 1.61
CA LEU A 260 -10.90 9.53 2.92
C LEU A 260 -10.54 10.61 3.93
N ALA A 261 -10.29 11.86 3.52
CA ALA A 261 -9.92 12.90 4.48
C ALA A 261 -11.08 13.19 5.44
N LEU A 262 -10.76 13.18 6.73
CA LEU A 262 -11.66 13.59 7.81
C LEU A 262 -11.41 15.03 8.26
N GLN A 263 -10.35 15.65 7.72
CA GLN A 263 -9.96 17.03 7.97
C GLN A 263 -9.80 17.78 6.65
N ARG A 264 -10.11 19.07 6.68
CA ARG A 264 -9.77 20.02 5.61
C ARG A 264 -8.25 20.09 5.47
N HIS A 265 -7.81 20.32 4.25
CA HIS A 265 -6.40 20.43 3.88
C HIS A 265 -6.23 21.48 2.79
N ASP A 266 -5.04 22.06 2.75
CA ASP A 266 -4.60 22.90 1.65
C ASP A 266 -3.89 22.02 0.61
N TRP A 267 -4.38 22.08 -0.63
CA TRP A 267 -3.87 21.23 -1.71
C TRP A 267 -2.42 21.56 -2.08
N GLU A 268 -2.06 22.84 -2.05
CA GLU A 268 -0.71 23.28 -2.41
C GLU A 268 0.32 22.76 -1.39
N SER A 269 0.00 22.88 -0.10
CA SER A 269 0.81 22.30 0.97
C SER A 269 0.96 20.77 0.84
N VAL A 270 -0.11 20.06 0.44
CA VAL A 270 -0.04 18.62 0.18
C VAL A 270 0.87 18.30 -1.00
N ARG A 271 0.80 19.10 -2.08
CA ARG A 271 1.61 18.92 -3.29
C ARG A 271 3.10 19.07 -2.98
N GLU A 272 3.48 20.15 -2.31
CA GLU A 272 4.87 20.39 -1.89
C GLU A 272 5.36 19.30 -0.93
N ALA A 273 4.52 18.90 0.03
CA ALA A 273 4.88 17.81 0.94
C ALA A 273 5.09 16.46 0.22
N CYS A 274 4.43 16.21 -0.91
CA CYS A 274 4.68 15.00 -1.70
C CYS A 274 6.11 14.98 -2.30
N LEU A 275 6.63 16.14 -2.72
CA LEU A 275 7.99 16.26 -3.24
C LEU A 275 9.03 16.00 -2.14
N VAL A 276 8.86 16.65 -0.99
CA VAL A 276 9.74 16.48 0.17
C VAL A 276 9.74 15.02 0.66
N ARG A 277 8.55 14.43 0.80
CA ARG A 277 8.41 13.03 1.27
C ARG A 277 8.96 12.03 0.27
N TYR A 278 8.87 12.30 -1.04
CA TYR A 278 9.52 11.47 -2.05
C TYR A 278 11.04 11.47 -1.85
N GLN A 279 11.64 12.66 -1.74
CA GLN A 279 13.07 12.81 -1.51
C GLN A 279 13.51 12.04 -0.27
N LEU A 280 12.88 12.30 0.88
CA LEU A 280 13.18 11.64 2.16
C LEU A 280 13.07 10.11 2.07
N LEU A 281 12.02 9.59 1.40
CA LEU A 281 11.85 8.15 1.25
C LEU A 281 12.92 7.53 0.34
N MET A 282 13.26 8.19 -0.77
CA MET A 282 14.26 7.68 -1.70
C MET A 282 15.67 7.72 -1.09
N ASP A 283 16.01 8.80 -0.38
CA ASP A 283 17.25 8.89 0.39
C ASP A 283 17.35 7.72 1.39
N ARG A 284 16.28 7.51 2.18
CA ARG A 284 16.22 6.41 3.15
C ARG A 284 16.33 5.03 2.50
N LEU A 285 15.58 4.80 1.43
CA LEU A 285 15.56 3.54 0.69
C LEU A 285 16.94 3.22 0.10
N LEU A 286 17.56 4.20 -0.57
CA LEU A 286 18.85 3.99 -1.23
C LEU A 286 20.00 3.81 -0.24
N HIS A 287 19.89 4.40 0.95
CA HIS A 287 20.79 4.14 2.06
C HIS A 287 20.56 2.73 2.64
N ASP A 288 19.34 2.44 3.11
CA ASP A 288 19.05 1.24 3.90
C ASP A 288 19.04 -0.05 3.07
N LYS A 289 18.81 0.02 1.75
CA LYS A 289 18.87 -1.18 0.90
C LYS A 289 20.25 -1.85 0.91
N ASN A 290 21.32 -1.11 1.25
CA ASN A 290 22.66 -1.65 1.37
C ASN A 290 22.82 -2.59 2.58
N LEU A 291 21.86 -2.58 3.51
CA LEU A 291 21.78 -3.55 4.61
C LEU A 291 21.24 -4.90 4.16
N ILE A 292 20.57 -4.97 3.00
CA ILE A 292 20.02 -6.20 2.44
C ILE A 292 21.17 -6.95 1.74
N PRO A 293 21.42 -8.23 2.07
CA PRO A 293 22.40 -9.04 1.36
C PRO A 293 22.14 -9.04 -0.16
N PRO A 294 23.17 -8.99 -1.02
CA PRO A 294 22.99 -8.90 -2.47
C PRO A 294 22.13 -10.02 -3.08
N ASN A 295 22.19 -11.24 -2.53
CA ASN A 295 21.38 -12.39 -2.95
C ASN A 295 19.95 -12.40 -2.35
N GLN A 296 19.58 -11.36 -1.62
CA GLN A 296 18.25 -11.13 -1.07
C GLN A 296 17.57 -9.89 -1.68
N LEU A 297 18.25 -9.11 -2.52
CA LEU A 297 17.70 -7.93 -3.18
C LEU A 297 17.75 -8.09 -4.71
N PHE A 298 16.60 -8.02 -5.35
CA PHE A 298 16.48 -7.89 -6.81
C PHE A 298 15.93 -6.50 -7.15
N GLU A 299 16.55 -5.79 -8.08
CA GLU A 299 16.11 -4.45 -8.50
C GLU A 299 15.72 -4.46 -9.97
N VAL A 300 14.63 -3.78 -10.31
CA VAL A 300 14.14 -3.70 -11.70
C VAL A 300 13.38 -2.39 -11.96
N SER A 301 13.50 -1.87 -13.17
CA SER A 301 12.71 -0.71 -13.59
C SER A 301 11.29 -1.12 -13.99
N HIS A 302 10.33 -0.22 -13.82
CA HIS A 302 8.97 -0.39 -14.34
C HIS A 302 8.95 -0.63 -15.84
N GLU A 303 9.81 0.08 -16.57
CA GLU A 303 9.96 0.03 -18.02
C GLU A 303 10.40 -1.37 -18.48
N GLU A 304 11.37 -1.97 -17.80
CA GLU A 304 11.81 -3.34 -18.04
C GLU A 304 10.72 -4.36 -17.68
N MET A 305 10.10 -4.22 -16.50
CA MET A 305 9.02 -5.12 -16.07
C MET A 305 7.81 -5.08 -17.02
N THR A 306 7.54 -3.92 -17.63
CA THR A 306 6.42 -3.77 -18.59
C THR A 306 6.78 -4.32 -19.96
N SER A 307 8.00 -4.09 -20.44
CA SER A 307 8.41 -4.50 -21.79
C SER A 307 8.82 -5.96 -21.90
N ARG A 308 9.40 -6.54 -20.85
CA ARG A 308 9.94 -7.91 -20.83
C ARG A 308 9.60 -8.64 -19.52
N PRO A 309 8.31 -8.75 -19.16
CA PRO A 309 7.89 -9.27 -17.86
C PRO A 309 8.44 -10.68 -17.58
N MET A 310 8.49 -11.56 -18.57
CA MET A 310 8.92 -12.94 -18.36
C MET A 310 10.42 -13.08 -18.15
N GLU A 311 11.25 -12.32 -18.89
CA GLU A 311 12.70 -12.28 -18.66
C GLU A 311 13.02 -11.74 -17.25
N VAL A 312 12.26 -10.73 -16.80
CA VAL A 312 12.39 -10.17 -15.45
C VAL A 312 12.02 -11.20 -14.39
N LEU A 313 10.90 -11.92 -14.57
CA LEU A 313 10.46 -12.93 -13.62
C LEU A 313 11.45 -14.08 -13.52
N GLU A 314 11.95 -14.60 -14.63
CA GLU A 314 12.96 -15.67 -14.64
C GLU A 314 14.22 -15.26 -13.86
N ARG A 315 14.74 -14.05 -14.14
CA ARG A 315 15.88 -13.48 -13.42
C ARG A 315 15.60 -13.29 -11.94
N ALA A 316 14.42 -12.78 -11.58
CA ALA A 316 14.05 -12.56 -10.18
C ALA A 316 13.99 -13.89 -9.39
N TYR A 317 13.38 -14.93 -9.98
CA TYR A 317 13.32 -16.26 -9.36
C TYR A 317 14.71 -16.87 -9.21
N SER A 318 15.54 -16.81 -10.26
CA SER A 318 16.92 -17.32 -10.22
C SER A 318 17.77 -16.59 -9.18
N HIS A 319 17.82 -15.26 -9.24
CA HIS A 319 18.65 -14.41 -8.36
C HIS A 319 18.27 -14.53 -6.89
N LEU A 320 16.98 -14.58 -6.58
CA LEU A 320 16.48 -14.71 -5.20
C LEU A 320 16.40 -16.17 -4.73
N SER A 321 16.70 -17.13 -5.63
CA SER A 321 16.54 -18.57 -5.39
C SER A 321 15.12 -18.93 -4.96
N LEU A 322 14.11 -18.34 -5.60
CA LEU A 322 12.71 -18.68 -5.37
C LEU A 322 12.37 -19.97 -6.15
N PRO A 323 11.74 -20.97 -5.50
CA PRO A 323 11.30 -22.17 -6.19
C PRO A 323 10.04 -21.90 -7.03
N GLY A 324 9.65 -22.85 -7.88
CA GLY A 324 8.31 -22.86 -8.49
C GLY A 324 8.14 -22.08 -9.80
N PHE A 325 9.20 -21.50 -10.38
CA PHE A 325 9.11 -20.72 -11.62
C PHE A 325 8.47 -21.51 -12.77
N GLU A 326 8.94 -22.72 -13.06
CA GLU A 326 8.42 -23.56 -14.15
C GLU A 326 6.91 -23.83 -14.03
N ALA A 327 6.41 -24.04 -12.81
CA ALA A 327 4.98 -24.27 -12.55
C ALA A 327 4.14 -22.97 -12.63
N ALA A 328 4.75 -21.82 -12.35
CA ALA A 328 4.09 -20.52 -12.41
C ALA A 328 4.09 -19.91 -13.83
N GLN A 329 5.12 -20.23 -14.63
CA GLN A 329 5.41 -19.60 -15.91
C GLN A 329 4.21 -19.55 -16.87
N PRO A 330 3.41 -20.63 -17.07
CA PRO A 330 2.27 -20.56 -17.98
C PRO A 330 1.20 -19.53 -17.56
N ARG A 331 0.94 -19.40 -16.24
CA ARG A 331 -0.02 -18.41 -15.72
C ARG A 331 0.54 -17.00 -15.74
N GLN A 332 1.85 -16.86 -15.52
CA GLN A 332 2.56 -15.58 -15.63
C GLN A 332 2.57 -15.07 -17.08
N GLN A 333 2.82 -15.96 -18.04
CA GLN A 333 2.78 -15.69 -19.48
C GLN A 333 1.38 -15.25 -19.92
N ALA A 334 0.33 -16.02 -19.57
CA ALA A 334 -1.05 -15.67 -19.90
C ALA A 334 -1.45 -14.30 -19.32
N TYR A 335 -0.99 -13.98 -18.11
CA TYR A 335 -1.21 -12.65 -17.52
C TYR A 335 -0.43 -11.56 -18.27
N ALA A 336 0.82 -11.80 -18.65
CA ALA A 336 1.61 -10.86 -19.47
C ALA A 336 0.91 -10.54 -20.80
N GLU A 337 0.39 -11.55 -21.48
CA GLU A 337 -0.35 -11.41 -22.75
C GLU A 337 -1.64 -10.60 -22.57
N SER A 338 -2.30 -10.73 -21.42
CA SER A 338 -3.50 -9.93 -21.11
C SER A 338 -3.22 -8.42 -20.97
N LEU A 339 -1.96 -8.02 -20.75
CA LEU A 339 -1.54 -6.64 -20.55
C LEU A 339 -0.98 -5.97 -21.81
N VAL A 340 -0.87 -6.67 -22.94
CA VAL A 340 -0.24 -6.14 -24.18
C VAL A 340 -0.88 -4.83 -24.66
N ASN A 341 -2.19 -4.67 -24.46
CA ASN A 341 -2.93 -3.46 -24.85
C ASN A 341 -3.15 -2.47 -23.69
N TYR A 342 -2.51 -2.69 -22.54
CA TYR A 342 -2.67 -1.82 -21.38
C TYR A 342 -1.83 -0.54 -21.53
N GLU A 343 -2.50 0.61 -21.62
CA GLU A 343 -1.83 1.90 -21.65
C GLU A 343 -1.71 2.52 -20.27
N THR A 344 -0.48 2.91 -19.89
CA THR A 344 -0.28 3.73 -18.71
C THR A 344 -0.63 5.19 -18.97
N ASN A 345 -1.09 5.90 -17.93
CA ASN A 345 -1.31 7.33 -17.99
C ASN A 345 -0.05 8.07 -18.48
N ARG A 346 -0.24 8.98 -19.45
CA ARG A 346 0.78 9.92 -19.89
C ARG A 346 0.70 11.20 -19.07
N TYR A 347 1.82 11.89 -18.93
CA TYR A 347 1.94 13.13 -18.18
C TYR A 347 2.74 14.14 -19.00
N GLY A 348 2.29 15.39 -18.98
CA GLY A 348 3.01 16.52 -19.56
C GLY A 348 3.77 17.30 -18.49
N PHE A 349 4.90 17.89 -18.87
CA PHE A 349 5.74 18.68 -17.98
C PHE A 349 6.18 19.97 -18.69
N ASP A 350 5.95 21.11 -18.06
CA ASP A 350 6.53 22.39 -18.47
C ASP A 350 7.89 22.62 -17.82
N ASP A 351 8.67 23.54 -18.39
CA ASP A 351 10.04 23.81 -17.93
C ASP A 351 10.09 24.31 -16.47
N ALA A 352 9.06 25.04 -16.03
CA ALA A 352 8.96 25.52 -14.65
C ALA A 352 8.75 24.38 -13.65
N THR A 353 7.88 23.42 -13.97
CA THR A 353 7.64 22.22 -13.16
C THR A 353 8.90 21.36 -13.11
N ILE A 354 9.58 21.17 -14.24
CA ILE A 354 10.84 20.42 -14.28
C ILE A 354 11.88 21.10 -13.39
N ALA A 355 12.07 22.41 -13.51
CA ALA A 355 13.02 23.16 -12.70
C ALA A 355 12.70 23.07 -11.19
N HIS A 356 11.42 23.18 -10.81
CA HIS A 356 10.98 23.09 -9.41
C HIS A 356 11.14 21.69 -8.83
N TRP A 357 10.81 20.63 -9.58
CA TRP A 357 10.83 19.26 -9.06
C TRP A 357 12.24 18.65 -9.04
N THR A 358 13.09 19.01 -10.01
CA THR A 358 14.41 18.39 -10.19
C THR A 358 15.24 18.30 -8.90
N PRO A 359 15.34 19.34 -8.04
CA PRO A 359 16.07 19.26 -6.78
C PRO A 359 15.59 18.13 -5.86
N PHE A 360 14.28 17.91 -5.75
CA PHE A 360 13.70 16.86 -4.91
C PHE A 360 13.87 15.45 -5.50
N LEU A 361 13.98 15.36 -6.83
CA LEU A 361 14.09 14.10 -7.56
C LEU A 361 15.54 13.69 -7.82
N LYS A 362 16.49 14.55 -7.47
CA LYS A 362 17.91 14.42 -7.83
C LYS A 362 18.49 13.06 -7.45
N VAL A 363 18.21 12.57 -6.25
CA VAL A 363 18.76 11.28 -5.79
C VAL A 363 18.37 10.11 -6.69
N ALA A 364 17.12 10.09 -7.16
CA ALA A 364 16.61 9.06 -8.05
C ALA A 364 17.12 9.23 -9.49
N ILE A 365 17.21 10.49 -9.95
CA ILE A 365 17.77 10.83 -11.26
C ILE A 365 19.22 10.38 -11.35
N ASP A 366 20.06 10.79 -10.39
CA ASP A 366 21.48 10.44 -10.36
C ASP A 366 21.67 8.92 -10.25
N ARG A 367 20.85 8.25 -9.43
CA ARG A 367 21.00 6.81 -9.19
C ARG A 367 20.67 5.94 -10.39
N TRP A 368 19.64 6.32 -11.16
CA TRP A 368 19.09 5.49 -12.23
C TRP A 368 19.25 6.08 -13.63
N GLY A 369 19.85 7.28 -13.75
CA GLY A 369 20.11 7.93 -15.03
C GLY A 369 18.84 8.36 -15.77
N TYR A 370 17.77 8.73 -15.06
CA TYR A 370 16.55 9.19 -15.70
C TYR A 370 16.65 10.63 -16.17
N GLU A 371 16.24 10.88 -17.40
CA GLU A 371 16.04 12.23 -17.91
C GLU A 371 14.59 12.72 -17.65
N PRO A 372 14.38 14.05 -17.59
CA PRO A 372 13.03 14.62 -17.59
C PRO A 372 12.24 14.17 -18.84
N PRO A 373 10.96 13.77 -18.70
CA PRO A 373 10.16 13.35 -19.85
C PRO A 373 9.95 14.48 -20.87
N VAL A 374 10.12 14.19 -22.16
CA VAL A 374 10.10 15.17 -23.27
C VAL A 374 8.69 15.70 -23.61
N ASN A 375 7.64 15.17 -23.00
CA ASN A 375 6.26 15.50 -23.38
C ASN A 375 5.83 16.88 -22.86
N ARG A 376 5.97 17.91 -23.71
CA ARG A 376 5.60 19.32 -23.45
C ARG A 376 4.13 19.65 -23.67
N SER A 377 3.26 18.65 -23.85
CA SER A 377 1.82 18.87 -23.98
C SER A 377 1.18 19.04 -22.61
N ALA A 378 0.73 20.25 -22.28
CA ALA A 378 0.07 20.61 -21.03
C ALA A 378 -1.30 19.93 -20.87
N GLU A 379 -1.33 18.65 -20.52
CA GLU A 379 -2.51 18.08 -19.87
C GLU A 379 -2.37 18.29 -18.37
N ASN A 380 -2.97 19.39 -17.91
CA ASN A 380 -3.18 19.83 -16.54
C ASN A 380 -2.70 18.81 -15.48
N LEU A 381 -1.59 19.18 -14.81
CA LEU A 381 -1.31 18.69 -13.45
C LEU A 381 -2.64 18.73 -12.69
N ALA A 382 -3.03 17.59 -12.11
CA ALA A 382 -4.38 17.37 -11.61
C ALA A 382 -4.86 18.56 -10.76
N GLN A 383 -5.76 19.37 -11.32
CA GLN A 383 -6.48 20.35 -10.53
C GLN A 383 -7.43 19.58 -9.61
N PRO A 384 -7.58 20.00 -8.34
CA PRO A 384 -8.32 19.25 -7.35
C PRO A 384 -9.77 19.02 -7.79
N ARG A 385 -10.34 17.88 -7.43
CA ARG A 385 -11.79 17.66 -7.58
C ARG A 385 -12.52 18.45 -6.50
N VAL A 386 -13.15 19.57 -6.90
CA VAL A 386 -14.05 20.39 -6.06
C VAL A 386 -15.16 19.53 -5.45
#